data_AF-A0A538B935-F1
#
_entry.id   AF-A0A538B935-F1
#
_cell.length_a   1.000
_cell.length_b   1.000
_cell.length_c   1.000
_cell.angle_alpha   90.00
_cell.angle_beta   90.00
_cell.angle_gamma   90.00
#
_symmetry.space_group_name_H-M   'P 1'
#
loop_
_entity.id
_entity.type
_entity.pdbx_description
1 polymer ?
#
loop_
_entity_poly.entity_id
_entity_poly.type
_entity_poly.pdbx_seq_one_letter_code
_entity_poly.pdbx_strand_id
1 'polypeptide(L)' 'METQFCTGCGSPVSQCAGCAPPLDPARFCAQCGRRLTVQVTPTRVTAKCRDHGVVNPRA' A
#
# COMPACT_ATOMS: atom_id res chain seq x y z
N MET A 1 -19.38 0.09 3.18
CA MET A 1 -18.52 -1.09 3.47
C MET A 1 -17.14 -0.76 2.96
N GLU A 2 -16.26 -0.28 3.83
CA GLU A 2 -14.87 0.00 3.47
C GLU A 2 -14.12 -1.32 3.37
N THR A 3 -13.90 -1.79 2.14
CA THR A 3 -13.03 -2.93 1.90
C THR A 3 -11.58 -2.45 2.02
N GLN A 4 -10.92 -2.86 3.09
CA GLN A 4 -9.48 -2.66 3.25
C GLN A 4 -8.71 -3.78 2.55
N PHE A 5 -7.52 -3.45 2.06
CA PHE A 5 -6.66 -4.37 1.33
C PHE A 5 -5.25 -4.42 1.93
N CYS A 6 -4.60 -5.58 1.82
CA CYS A 6 -3.24 -5.78 2.26
C CYS A 6 -2.28 -4.97 1.37
N THR A 7 -1.42 -4.16 1.98
CA THR A 7 -0.42 -3.33 1.29
C THR A 7 0.73 -4.13 0.67
N GLY A 8 0.88 -5.41 1.05
CA GLY A 8 1.92 -6.31 0.57
C GLY A 8 1.53 -7.10 -0.69
N CYS A 9 0.31 -7.63 -0.74
CA CYS A 9 -0.16 -8.49 -1.84
C CYS A 9 -1.39 -7.95 -2.60
N GLY A 10 -2.11 -6.96 -2.06
CA GLY A 10 -3.29 -6.37 -2.69
C GLY A 10 -4.61 -7.14 -2.46
N SER A 11 -4.58 -8.28 -1.76
CA SER A 11 -5.79 -9.03 -1.40
C SER A 11 -6.60 -8.33 -0.30
N PRO A 12 -7.92 -8.53 -0.23
CA PRO A 12 -8.73 -7.98 0.87
C PRO A 12 -8.24 -8.51 2.22
N VAL A 13 -8.35 -7.69 3.27
CA VAL A 13 -7.86 -8.03 4.62
C VAL A 13 -8.49 -9.30 5.19
N SER A 14 -9.68 -9.67 4.72
CA SER A 14 -10.36 -10.92 5.07
C SER A 14 -9.62 -12.18 4.58
N GLN A 15 -8.79 -12.06 3.54
CA GLN A 15 -7.99 -13.17 2.99
C GLN A 15 -6.51 -13.08 3.40
N CYS A 16 -6.02 -11.89 3.72
CA CYS A 16 -4.66 -11.67 4.17
C CYS A 16 -4.62 -10.53 5.20
N ALA A 17 -4.38 -10.87 6.46
CA ALA A 17 -4.29 -9.89 7.54
C ALA A 17 -3.07 -8.96 7.44
N GLY A 18 -2.07 -9.31 6.61
CA GLY A 18 -0.85 -8.53 6.42
C GLY A 18 0.36 -9.39 6.15
N CYS A 19 0.85 -9.38 4.90
CA CYS A 19 2.10 -10.05 4.50
C CYS A 19 3.20 -9.07 4.05
N ALA A 20 2.98 -7.77 4.25
CA ALA A 20 3.94 -6.74 3.87
C ALA A 20 5.19 -6.85 4.77
N PRO A 21 6.41 -6.93 4.20
CA PRO A 21 7.63 -6.88 4.98
C PRO A 21 7.73 -5.53 5.71
N PRO A 22 8.20 -5.50 6.97
CA PRO A 22 8.24 -4.26 7.77
C PRO A 22 9.16 -3.18 7.18
N LEU A 23 10.14 -3.58 6.37
CA LEU A 23 11.11 -2.69 5.74
C LEU A 23 10.77 -2.36 4.28
N ASP A 24 9.81 -3.07 3.67
CA ASP A 24 9.45 -2.86 2.27
C ASP A 24 8.31 -1.82 2.19
N PRO A 25 8.41 -0.83 1.29
CA PRO A 25 7.37 0.17 1.16
C PRO A 25 6.06 -0.46 0.66
N ALA A 26 4.92 0.13 1.04
CA ALA A 26 3.61 -0.33 0.58
C ALA A 26 3.57 -0.43 -0.96
N ARG A 27 3.30 -1.64 -1.46
CA ARG A 27 3.22 -1.92 -2.92
C ARG A 27 1.80 -1.78 -3.45
N PHE A 28 0.80 -1.91 -2.58
CA PHE A 28 -0.61 -1.86 -2.92
C PHE A 28 -1.37 -0.86 -2.04
N CYS A 29 -2.43 -0.26 -2.61
CA CYS A 29 -3.27 0.69 -1.93
C CYS A 29 -4.17 -0.02 -0.90
N ALA A 30 -4.12 0.41 0.36
CA ALA A 30 -4.98 -0.15 1.42
C ALA A 30 -6.48 0.07 1.20
N GLN A 31 -6.87 0.97 0.30
CA GLN A 31 -8.26 1.33 0.01
C GLN A 31 -8.87 0.57 -1.18
N CYS A 32 -8.05 0.16 -2.17
CA CYS A 32 -8.57 -0.49 -3.38
C CYS A 32 -7.74 -1.67 -3.91
N GLY A 33 -6.66 -2.06 -3.22
CA GLY A 33 -5.82 -3.20 -3.62
C GLY A 33 -5.07 -3.01 -4.94
N ARG A 34 -5.08 -1.81 -5.55
CA ARG A 34 -4.31 -1.52 -6.77
C ARG A 34 -2.85 -1.26 -6.45
N ARG A 35 -1.95 -1.63 -7.37
CA ARG A 35 -0.52 -1.34 -7.26
C ARG A 35 -0.26 0.16 -7.20
N LEU A 36 0.65 0.55 -6.31
CA LEU A 36 1.10 1.92 -6.13
C LEU A 36 2.30 2.19 -7.03
N THR A 37 2.42 3.42 -7.50
CA THR A 37 3.69 3.93 -8.02
C THR A 37 4.54 4.34 -6.82
N VAL A 38 5.54 3.52 -6.50
CA VAL A 38 6.45 3.75 -5.38
C VAL A 38 7.75 4.34 -5.90
N GLN A 39 8.16 5.45 -5.31
CA GLN A 39 9.47 6.06 -5.56
C GLN A 39 10.23 6.12 -4.23
N VAL A 40 11.38 5.43 -4.23
CA VAL A 40 12.30 5.36 -3.10
C VAL A 40 13.48 6.27 -3.38
N THR A 41 13.77 7.17 -2.45
CA THR A 41 14.97 8.00 -2.42
C THR A 41 15.63 7.85 -1.05
N PRO A 42 16.93 8.16 -0.89
CA PRO A 42 17.63 7.99 0.38
C PRO A 42 16.97 8.71 1.57
N THR A 43 16.30 9.84 1.31
CA THR A 43 15.67 10.69 2.33
C THR A 43 14.15 10.56 2.38
N ARG A 44 13.52 9.95 1.38
CA ARG A 44 12.06 9.92 1.26
C ARG A 44 11.57 8.72 0.46
N VAL A 45 10.48 8.13 0.94
CA VAL A 45 9.65 7.20 0.19
C VAL A 45 8.33 7.88 -0.13
N THR A 46 7.89 7.79 -1.38
CA THR A 46 6.56 8.25 -1.80
C THR A 46 5.81 7.10 -2.48
N ALA A 47 4.51 7.01 -2.21
CA ALA A 47 3.65 6.02 -2.84
C ALA A 47 2.37 6.71 -3.33
N LYS A 48 2.03 6.50 -4.60
CA LYS A 48 0.86 7.13 -5.22
C LYS A 48 -0.05 6.08 -5.83
N CYS A 49 -1.32 6.10 -5.40
CA CYS A 49 -2.40 5.38 -6.05
C CYS A 49 -2.94 6.20 -7.22
N ARG A 50 -3.31 5.52 -8.30
CA ARG A 50 -3.92 6.17 -9.46
C ARG A 50 -5.28 6.81 -9.16
N ASP A 51 -6.02 6.22 -8.22
CA ASP A 51 -7.39 6.59 -7.88
C ASP A 51 -7.42 7.51 -6.64
N HIS A 52 -6.70 7.11 -5.60
CA HIS A 52 -6.71 7.79 -4.29
C HIS A 52 -5.58 8.81 -4.10
N GLY A 53 -4.71 9.01 -5.09
CA GLY A 53 -3.60 9.97 -4.98
C GLY A 53 -2.46 9.49 -4.07
N VAL A 54 -1.73 10.42 -3.46
CA VAL A 54 -0.58 10.10 -2.61
C VAL A 54 -1.07 9.41 -1.34
N VAL A 55 -0.61 8.18 -1.12
CA VAL A 55 -0.90 7.40 0.09
C VAL A 55 0.36 7.41 0.93
N ASN A 56 0.26 7.90 2.17
CA ASN A 56 1.40 7.94 3.06
C ASN A 56 1.70 6.52 3.54
N PRO A 57 2.89 5.96 3.28
CA PRO A 57 3.25 4.63 3.78
C PRO A 57 3.61 4.66 5.28
N ARG A 58 3.06 5.58 6.09
CA ARG A 58 3.43 5.75 7.49
C ARG A 58 2.20 5.95 8.38
N ALA A 59 1.76 4.83 8.97
CA ALA A 59 1.31 4.72 10.35
C ALA A 59 1.97 3.45 10.91
#